data_AF-A4JVS1-F1
#
_entry.id   AF-A4JVS1-F1
#
_cell.length_a   1.000
_cell.length_b   1.000
_cell.length_c   1.000
_cell.angle_alpha   90.00
_cell.angle_beta   90.00
_cell.angle_gamma   90.00
#
_symmetry.space_group_name_H-M   'P 1'
#
loop_
_entity.id
_entity.type
_entity.pdbx_description
1 polymer ?
#
loop_
_entity_poly.entity_id
_entity_poly.type
_entity_poly.pdbx_seq_one_letter_code
_entity_poly.pdbx_strand_id
1 'polypeptide(L)'
;MKRKEETAILAEEAFWTILANGKPPTVDLINARLLELGHGKRDRNVVNGVAKECWDKVAGRVKDSFALPGIPAETVGLFVKLREDLLAVARAELNAERAEVESTARAAIEAAQQEAIAARLERDEALAARRETAAAFEAVAAERDGLRNELLAARQSNEAERERSIRAEKALEVLSARMEAESLRFVAEREAAEVDRKRQLLEIDGLRVELRATKEAEKDAQAKLSDTVARERELTARAAELVEQLGAANGAERVLKAHVGDMSRDVERLRAELASAVERAVRATDQIERLEGDARALRAALEGRAAITEEQLNAALIQAWLNGATSAPKTSRGDDPTASLTPRATRYATSAMQMLGKTTNK
;
A
#
# COMPACT_ATOMS: atom_id res chain seq x y z
N MET A 1 126.32 71.94 60.92
CA MET A 1 127.12 72.33 59.75
C MET A 1 128.36 71.45 59.54
N LYS A 2 129.13 71.09 60.60
CA LYS A 2 130.35 70.25 60.49
C LYS A 2 130.23 68.95 59.66
N ARG A 3 129.10 68.23 59.73
CA ARG A 3 128.91 66.96 58.97
C ARG A 3 128.83 67.12 57.43
N LYS A 4 128.46 68.29 56.90
CA LYS A 4 128.33 68.49 55.44
C LYS A 4 129.68 68.80 54.78
N GLU A 5 130.53 69.58 55.42
CA GLU A 5 131.88 69.89 54.94
C GLU A 5 132.79 68.65 54.95
N GLU A 6 132.74 67.86 56.02
CA GLU A 6 133.44 66.57 56.09
C GLU A 6 133.02 65.62 54.96
N THR A 7 131.73 65.63 54.60
CA THR A 7 131.21 64.80 53.51
C THR A 7 131.68 65.26 52.14
N ALA A 8 131.89 66.57 51.94
CA ALA A 8 132.35 67.11 50.67
C ALA A 8 133.82 66.79 50.40
N ILE A 9 134.68 66.94 51.41
CA ILE A 9 136.13 66.65 51.30
C ILE A 9 136.35 65.16 50.99
N LEU A 10 135.70 64.28 51.76
CA LEU A 10 135.81 62.84 51.53
C LEU A 10 135.26 62.41 50.16
N ALA A 11 134.21 63.07 49.66
CA ALA A 11 133.67 62.81 48.33
C ALA A 11 134.61 63.28 47.20
N GLU A 12 135.32 64.39 47.38
CA GLU A 12 136.33 64.88 46.43
C GLU A 12 137.54 63.92 46.38
N GLU A 13 138.04 63.48 47.53
CA GLU A 13 139.14 62.50 47.59
C GLU A 13 138.76 61.16 46.94
N ALA A 14 137.55 60.67 47.24
CA ALA A 14 137.02 59.46 46.61
C ALA A 14 136.84 59.64 45.08
N PHE A 15 136.37 60.81 44.62
CA PHE A 15 136.26 61.16 43.20
C PHE A 15 137.61 61.04 42.49
N TRP A 16 138.65 61.70 43.01
CA TRP A 16 139.97 61.68 42.38
C TRP A 16 140.61 60.29 42.41
N THR A 17 140.37 59.52 43.46
CA THR A 17 140.86 58.13 43.56
C THR A 17 140.18 57.22 42.54
N ILE A 18 138.86 57.34 42.34
CA ILE A 18 138.12 56.56 41.34
C ILE A 18 138.59 56.95 39.93
N LEU A 19 138.80 58.25 39.70
CA LEU A 19 139.28 58.76 38.41
C LEU A 19 140.70 58.27 38.09
N ALA A 20 141.61 58.28 39.08
CA ALA A 20 142.97 57.77 38.94
C ALA A 20 143.01 56.26 38.59
N ASN A 21 142.01 55.50 39.04
CA ASN A 21 141.83 54.09 38.70
C ASN A 21 141.16 53.86 37.32
N GLY A 22 140.98 54.90 36.51
CA GLY A 22 140.47 54.81 35.14
C GLY A 22 138.97 54.55 35.02
N LYS A 23 138.22 54.62 36.12
CA LYS A 23 136.75 54.48 36.11
C LYS A 23 136.09 55.86 36.14
N PRO A 24 134.97 56.06 35.42
CA PRO A 24 134.22 57.30 35.52
C PRO A 24 133.64 57.45 36.94
N PRO A 25 133.99 58.49 37.71
CA PRO A 25 133.44 58.68 39.03
C PRO A 25 131.95 59.05 38.91
N THR A 26 131.09 58.08 39.21
CA THR A 26 129.66 58.30 39.37
C THR A 26 129.32 58.49 40.85
N VAL A 27 128.22 59.18 41.12
CA VAL A 27 127.75 59.44 42.49
C VAL A 27 127.59 58.15 43.31
N ASP A 28 127.19 57.06 42.65
CA ASP A 28 127.02 55.75 43.29
C ASP A 28 128.37 55.07 43.57
N LEU A 29 129.36 55.21 42.67
CA LEU A 29 130.72 54.69 42.90
C LEU A 29 131.45 55.46 44.02
N ILE A 30 131.26 56.77 44.09
CA ILE A 30 131.83 57.61 45.15
C ILE A 30 131.25 57.21 46.51
N ASN A 31 129.93 57.00 46.59
CA ASN A 31 129.30 56.51 47.81
C ASN A 31 129.70 55.08 48.19
N ALA A 32 129.87 54.19 47.20
CA ALA A 32 130.39 52.84 47.45
C ALA A 32 131.80 52.90 48.03
N ARG A 33 132.67 53.77 47.50
CA ARG A 33 134.04 53.95 48.00
C ARG A 33 134.07 54.54 49.41
N LEU A 34 133.18 55.48 49.72
CA LEU A 34 133.04 56.02 51.07
C LEU A 34 132.55 54.96 52.07
N LEU A 35 131.71 54.03 51.61
CA LEU A 35 131.21 52.91 52.41
C LEU A 35 132.32 51.89 52.69
N GLU A 36 133.17 51.58 51.70
CA GLU A 36 134.37 50.74 51.88
C GLU A 36 135.36 51.33 52.89
N LEU A 37 135.49 52.66 52.94
CA LEU A 37 136.36 53.36 53.90
C LEU A 37 135.71 53.51 55.29
N GLY A 38 134.54 52.92 55.52
CA GLY A 38 133.84 52.92 56.81
C GLY A 38 133.07 54.20 57.13
N HIS A 39 132.94 55.13 56.17
CA HIS A 39 132.30 56.44 56.40
C HIS A 39 130.78 56.46 56.22
N GLY A 40 130.17 55.29 55.96
CA GLY A 40 128.72 55.13 55.75
C GLY A 40 128.22 55.80 54.46
N LYS A 41 126.98 55.46 54.03
CA LYS A 41 126.38 56.09 52.84
C LYS A 41 126.07 57.56 53.14
N ARG A 42 126.63 58.46 52.33
CA ARG A 42 126.48 59.92 52.48
C ARG A 42 125.36 60.46 51.59
N ASP A 43 124.95 61.70 51.85
CA ASP A 43 123.86 62.35 51.11
C ASP A 43 124.20 62.48 49.62
N ARG A 44 123.38 61.87 48.77
CA ARG A 44 123.56 61.79 47.31
C ARG A 44 123.64 63.17 46.67
N ASN A 45 122.93 64.16 47.21
CA ASN A 45 122.91 65.51 46.66
C ASN A 45 124.23 66.25 46.89
N VAL A 46 124.86 66.05 48.05
CA VAL A 46 126.17 66.64 48.36
C VAL A 46 127.26 65.99 47.51
N VAL A 47 127.23 64.66 47.37
CA VAL A 47 128.17 63.92 46.51
C VAL A 47 128.02 64.30 45.03
N ASN A 48 126.79 64.51 44.55
CA ASN A 48 126.55 64.95 43.17
C ASN A 48 127.08 66.38 42.93
N GLY A 49 126.90 67.29 43.89
CA GLY A 49 127.45 68.64 43.82
C GLY A 49 128.98 68.63 43.68
N VAL A 50 129.66 67.86 44.54
CA VAL A 50 131.13 67.74 44.50
C VAL A 50 131.62 67.04 43.23
N ALA A 51 130.94 65.97 42.79
CA ALA A 51 131.31 65.27 41.55
C ALA A 51 131.22 66.19 40.33
N LYS A 52 130.20 67.07 40.27
CA LYS A 52 130.05 68.05 39.19
C LYS A 52 131.21 69.06 39.19
N GLU A 53 131.53 69.64 40.35
CA GLU A 53 132.65 70.58 40.47
C GLU A 53 134.00 69.95 40.08
N CYS A 54 134.23 68.69 40.45
CA CYS A 54 135.44 67.98 40.06
C CYS A 54 135.48 67.68 38.55
N TRP A 55 134.36 67.30 37.94
CA TRP A 55 134.25 67.15 36.49
C TRP A 55 134.49 68.46 35.74
N ASP A 56 134.01 69.60 36.25
CA ASP A 56 134.28 70.92 35.67
C ASP A 56 135.78 71.26 35.72
N LYS A 57 136.47 70.92 36.82
CA LYS A 57 137.95 71.04 36.92
C LYS A 57 138.68 70.16 35.90
N VAL A 58 138.21 68.93 35.65
CA VAL A 58 138.76 68.05 34.61
C VAL A 58 138.53 68.65 33.22
N ALA A 59 137.32 69.13 32.93
CA ALA A 59 136.98 69.74 31.66
C ALA A 59 137.83 70.99 31.36
N GLY A 60 138.11 71.80 32.38
CA GLY A 60 139.06 72.93 32.28
C GLY A 60 140.45 72.48 31.84
N ARG A 61 141.03 71.48 32.53
CA ARG A 61 142.37 70.94 32.20
C ARG A 61 142.42 70.30 30.81
N VAL A 62 141.36 69.61 30.40
CA VAL A 62 141.32 68.95 29.08
C VAL A 62 141.32 69.99 27.95
N LYS A 63 140.59 71.11 28.12
CA LYS A 63 140.61 72.22 27.14
C LYS A 63 142.00 72.84 27.00
N ASP A 64 142.74 72.97 28.09
CA ASP A 64 144.12 73.50 28.06
C ASP A 64 145.12 72.50 27.45
N SER A 65 144.82 71.20 27.50
CA SER A 65 145.69 70.13 26.97
C SER A 65 145.55 69.82 25.47
N PHE A 66 144.71 70.55 24.72
CA PHE A 66 144.61 70.38 23.25
C PHE A 66 145.86 70.83 22.47
N ALA A 67 146.87 71.41 23.13
CA ALA A 67 148.19 71.61 22.57
C ALA A 67 149.06 70.37 22.80
N LEU A 68 149.06 69.42 21.85
CA LEU A 68 150.02 68.31 21.87
C LEU A 68 151.43 68.86 21.59
N PRO A 69 152.39 68.79 22.54
CA PRO A 69 153.72 69.33 22.33
C PRO A 69 154.45 68.55 21.22
N GLY A 70 154.87 69.26 20.17
CA GLY A 70 155.69 68.70 19.08
C GLY A 70 154.94 68.36 17.78
N ILE A 71 153.62 68.49 17.72
CA ILE A 71 152.85 68.31 16.48
C ILE A 71 152.44 69.69 15.95
N PRO A 72 152.80 70.05 14.69
CA PRO A 72 152.35 71.30 14.08
C PRO A 72 150.83 71.42 14.09
N ALA A 73 150.31 72.61 14.38
CA ALA A 73 148.87 72.88 14.42
C ALA A 73 148.16 72.51 13.10
N GLU A 74 148.87 72.61 11.98
CA GLU A 74 148.39 72.20 10.65
C GLU A 74 148.08 70.70 10.58
N THR A 75 148.90 69.84 11.18
CA THR A 75 148.69 68.40 11.20
C THR A 75 147.49 68.04 12.06
N VAL A 76 147.32 68.69 13.23
CA VAL A 76 146.12 68.53 14.08
C VAL A 76 144.86 68.99 13.34
N GLY A 77 144.94 70.10 12.59
CA GLY A 77 143.85 70.60 11.75
C GLY A 77 143.45 69.61 10.65
N LEU A 78 144.41 68.96 9.99
CA LEU A 78 144.14 67.91 9.00
C LEU A 78 143.47 66.68 9.61
N PHE A 79 143.87 66.25 10.81
CA PHE A 79 143.22 65.13 11.50
C PHE A 79 141.78 65.46 11.91
N VAL A 80 141.53 66.68 12.41
CA VAL A 80 140.17 67.13 12.73
C VAL A 80 139.31 67.20 11.47
N LYS A 81 139.85 67.75 10.37
CA LYS A 81 139.16 67.80 9.08
C LYS A 81 138.86 66.41 8.52
N LEU A 82 139.83 65.49 8.53
CA LEU A 82 139.63 64.11 8.10
C LEU A 82 138.56 63.40 8.96
N ARG A 83 138.55 63.63 10.28
CA ARG A 83 137.50 63.11 11.16
C ARG A 83 136.13 63.69 10.82
N GLU A 84 136.04 64.99 10.56
CA GLU A 84 134.80 65.65 10.16
C GLU A 84 134.29 65.14 8.80
N ASP A 85 135.18 64.97 7.83
CA ASP A 85 134.89 64.41 6.51
C ASP A 85 134.41 62.95 6.62
N LEU A 86 135.09 62.11 7.43
CA LEU A 86 134.67 60.72 7.69
C LEU A 86 133.31 60.66 8.41
N LEU A 87 133.05 61.55 9.37
CA LEU A 87 131.75 61.65 10.03
C LEU A 87 130.66 62.16 9.08
N ALA A 88 131.00 63.03 8.13
CA ALA A 88 130.06 63.50 7.11
C ALA A 88 129.69 62.37 6.14
N VAL A 89 130.65 61.57 5.68
CA VAL A 89 130.40 60.37 4.86
C VAL A 89 129.54 59.36 5.62
N ALA A 90 129.90 59.03 6.86
CA ALA A 90 129.12 58.09 7.68
C ALA A 90 127.68 58.57 7.93
N ARG A 91 127.48 59.89 8.13
CA ARG A 91 126.13 60.47 8.24
C ARG A 91 125.38 60.41 6.91
N ALA A 92 126.05 60.64 5.78
CA ALA A 92 125.44 60.56 4.46
C ALA A 92 125.00 59.13 4.14
N GLU A 93 125.83 58.12 4.40
CA GLU A 93 125.50 56.70 4.24
C GLU A 93 124.34 56.28 5.15
N LEU A 94 124.40 56.62 6.45
CA LEU A 94 123.30 56.32 7.39
C LEU A 94 121.99 57.01 6.99
N ASN A 95 122.05 58.23 6.45
CA ASN A 95 120.85 58.92 5.96
C ASN A 95 120.31 58.28 4.68
N ALA A 96 121.17 57.79 3.80
CA ALA A 96 120.78 57.06 2.59
C ALA A 96 120.12 55.72 2.94
N GLU A 97 120.74 54.94 3.83
CA GLU A 97 120.17 53.68 4.35
C GLU A 97 118.83 53.94 5.05
N ARG A 98 118.74 54.99 5.87
CA ARG A 98 117.48 55.37 6.52
C ARG A 98 116.40 55.72 5.51
N ALA A 99 116.72 56.49 4.46
CA ALA A 99 115.77 56.84 3.41
C ALA A 99 115.30 55.60 2.62
N GLU A 100 116.18 54.65 2.36
CA GLU A 100 115.84 53.39 1.71
C GLU A 100 114.94 52.51 2.59
N VAL A 101 115.26 52.39 3.88
CA VAL A 101 114.41 51.68 4.86
C VAL A 101 113.04 52.35 5.00
N GLU A 102 112.98 53.68 5.06
CA GLU A 102 111.71 54.40 5.12
C GLU A 102 110.89 54.24 3.82
N SER A 103 111.54 54.23 2.66
CA SER A 103 110.90 53.98 1.36
C SER A 103 110.31 52.57 1.28
N THR A 104 111.11 51.55 1.62
CA THR A 104 110.67 50.14 1.62
C THR A 104 109.58 49.89 2.65
N ALA A 105 109.67 50.48 3.84
CA ALA A 105 108.62 50.38 4.85
C ALA A 105 107.31 51.04 4.39
N ARG A 106 107.37 52.20 3.73
CA ARG A 106 106.17 52.85 3.16
C ARG A 106 105.54 51.99 2.06
N ALA A 107 106.35 51.46 1.15
CA ALA A 107 105.86 50.56 0.09
C ALA A 107 105.21 49.30 0.68
N ALA A 108 105.79 48.72 1.74
CA ALA A 108 105.21 47.56 2.42
C ALA A 108 103.89 47.90 3.14
N ILE A 109 103.78 49.09 3.76
CA ILE A 109 102.54 49.56 4.38
C ILE A 109 101.46 49.77 3.33
N GLU A 110 101.78 50.41 2.20
CA GLU A 110 100.83 50.63 1.10
C GLU A 110 100.35 49.31 0.51
N ALA A 111 101.24 48.35 0.27
CA ALA A 111 100.89 47.01 -0.17
C ALA A 111 99.97 46.29 0.83
N ALA A 112 100.30 46.31 2.12
CA ALA A 112 99.47 45.71 3.17
C ALA A 112 98.09 46.38 3.29
N GLN A 113 98.00 47.70 3.08
CA GLN A 113 96.73 48.42 3.05
C GLN A 113 95.88 48.01 1.84
N GLN A 114 96.49 47.86 0.65
CA GLN A 114 95.78 47.40 -0.54
C GLN A 114 95.27 45.96 -0.37
N GLU A 115 96.09 45.06 0.17
CA GLU A 115 95.68 43.68 0.49
C GLU A 115 94.54 43.66 1.52
N ALA A 116 94.60 44.49 2.55
CA ALA A 116 93.53 44.58 3.56
C ALA A 116 92.21 45.11 2.97
N ILE A 117 92.27 46.04 2.00
CA ILE A 117 91.09 46.52 1.29
C ILE A 117 90.52 45.41 0.39
N ALA A 118 91.37 44.72 -0.38
CA ALA A 118 90.96 43.60 -1.23
C ALA A 118 90.28 42.48 -0.41
N ALA A 119 90.88 42.06 0.71
CA ALA A 119 90.31 41.04 1.58
C ALA A 119 88.96 41.46 2.21
N ARG A 120 88.76 42.75 2.48
CA ARG A 120 87.46 43.27 2.95
C ARG A 120 86.40 43.20 1.86
N LEU A 121 86.75 43.58 0.63
CA LEU A 121 85.84 43.49 -0.52
C LEU A 121 85.45 42.03 -0.79
N GLU A 122 86.40 41.10 -0.83
CA GLU A 122 86.11 39.68 -1.01
C GLU A 122 85.21 39.11 0.10
N ARG A 123 85.45 39.50 1.35
CA ARG A 123 84.59 39.10 2.48
C ARG A 123 83.18 39.64 2.32
N ASP A 124 83.04 40.91 1.94
CA ASP A 124 81.72 41.55 1.80
C ASP A 124 80.94 40.98 0.61
N GLU A 125 81.62 40.65 -0.50
CA GLU A 125 81.05 39.90 -1.64
C GLU A 125 80.61 38.49 -1.23
N ALA A 126 81.44 37.76 -0.46
CA ALA A 126 81.08 36.44 0.05
C ALA A 126 79.87 36.49 1.00
N LEU A 127 79.77 37.52 1.83
CA LEU A 127 78.61 37.75 2.69
C LEU A 127 77.36 38.11 1.88
N ALA A 128 77.49 38.89 0.82
CA ALA A 128 76.39 39.19 -0.09
C ALA A 128 75.88 37.92 -0.78
N ALA A 129 76.76 37.12 -1.38
CA ALA A 129 76.41 35.84 -1.99
C ALA A 129 75.76 34.87 -0.98
N ARG A 130 76.24 34.85 0.27
CA ARG A 130 75.62 34.04 1.33
C ARG A 130 74.21 34.51 1.68
N ARG A 131 73.94 35.82 1.67
CA ARG A 131 72.59 36.37 1.91
C ARG A 131 71.65 36.06 0.76
N GLU A 132 72.11 36.20 -0.49
CA GLU A 132 71.32 35.85 -1.67
C GLU A 132 70.95 34.38 -1.71
N THR A 133 71.91 33.49 -1.43
CA THR A 133 71.64 32.05 -1.35
C THR A 133 70.69 31.71 -0.21
N ALA A 134 70.83 32.33 0.97
CA ALA A 134 69.88 32.16 2.06
C ALA A 134 68.45 32.60 1.68
N ALA A 135 68.32 33.78 1.04
CA ALA A 135 67.03 34.27 0.56
C ALA A 135 66.41 33.35 -0.51
N ALA A 136 67.22 32.79 -1.41
CA ALA A 136 66.77 31.82 -2.39
C ALA A 136 66.26 30.52 -1.73
N PHE A 137 66.94 30.01 -0.70
CA PHE A 137 66.47 28.85 0.06
C PHE A 137 65.17 29.13 0.81
N GLU A 138 65.02 30.33 1.40
CA GLU A 138 63.76 30.74 2.05
C GLU A 138 62.61 30.83 1.06
N ALA A 139 62.84 31.38 -0.14
CA ALA A 139 61.84 31.44 -1.21
C ALA A 139 61.39 30.03 -1.65
N VAL A 140 62.33 29.12 -1.89
CA VAL A 140 62.02 27.72 -2.25
C VAL A 140 61.29 27.00 -1.11
N ALA A 141 61.66 27.26 0.15
CA ALA A 141 60.96 26.69 1.30
C ALA A 141 59.50 27.18 1.39
N ALA A 142 59.26 28.47 1.15
CA ALA A 142 57.93 29.05 1.11
C ALA A 142 57.08 28.47 -0.05
N GLU A 143 57.67 28.30 -1.23
CA GLU A 143 57.01 27.68 -2.38
C GLU A 143 56.65 26.21 -2.09
N ARG A 144 57.58 25.44 -1.53
CA ARG A 144 57.34 24.06 -1.09
C ARG A 144 56.17 23.99 -0.10
N ASP A 145 56.13 24.88 0.87
CA ASP A 145 55.06 24.89 1.89
C ASP A 145 53.71 25.32 1.29
N GLY A 146 53.71 26.24 0.32
CA GLY A 146 52.55 26.56 -0.51
C GLY A 146 52.00 25.34 -1.25
N LEU A 147 52.85 24.67 -2.03
CA LEU A 147 52.50 23.45 -2.78
C LEU A 147 52.02 22.32 -1.85
N ARG A 148 52.64 22.17 -0.67
CA ARG A 148 52.21 21.20 0.33
C ARG A 148 50.79 21.50 0.83
N ASN A 149 50.47 22.76 1.10
CA ASN A 149 49.15 23.16 1.55
C ASN A 149 48.10 22.97 0.46
N GLU A 150 48.42 23.32 -0.79
CA GLU A 150 47.55 23.06 -1.95
C GLU A 150 47.28 21.57 -2.14
N LEU A 151 48.30 20.73 -2.02
CA LEU A 151 48.15 19.27 -2.12
C LEU A 151 47.27 18.70 -0.99
N LEU A 152 47.41 19.22 0.24
CA LEU A 152 46.55 18.83 1.35
C LEU A 152 45.09 19.26 1.12
N ALA A 153 44.86 20.48 0.65
CA ALA A 153 43.52 20.97 0.32
C ALA A 153 42.88 20.14 -0.82
N ALA A 154 43.65 19.80 -1.86
CA ALA A 154 43.20 18.95 -2.95
C ALA A 154 42.84 17.54 -2.47
N ARG A 155 43.63 16.94 -1.57
CA ARG A 155 43.31 15.64 -0.95
C ARG A 155 42.01 15.69 -0.16
N GLN A 156 41.82 16.69 0.68
CA GLN A 156 40.59 16.88 1.45
C GLN A 156 39.36 17.05 0.54
N SER A 157 39.50 17.82 -0.55
CA SER A 157 38.43 17.97 -1.54
C SER A 157 38.10 16.63 -2.22
N ASN A 158 39.11 15.85 -2.62
CA ASN A 158 38.92 14.55 -3.25
C ASN A 158 38.28 13.53 -2.29
N GLU A 159 38.66 13.53 -1.02
CA GLU A 159 38.03 12.70 0.02
C GLU A 159 36.55 13.08 0.21
N ALA A 160 36.24 14.38 0.27
CA ALA A 160 34.85 14.85 0.35
C ALA A 160 34.03 14.46 -0.89
N GLU A 161 34.61 14.51 -2.08
CA GLU A 161 33.96 14.04 -3.32
C GLU A 161 33.72 12.53 -3.32
N ARG A 162 34.69 11.74 -2.86
CA ARG A 162 34.54 10.28 -2.69
C ARG A 162 33.42 9.96 -1.71
N GLU A 163 33.36 10.65 -0.58
CA GLU A 163 32.25 10.48 0.37
C GLU A 163 30.89 10.82 -0.24
N ARG A 164 30.82 11.91 -1.04
CA ARG A 164 29.60 12.26 -1.77
C ARG A 164 29.21 11.19 -2.79
N SER A 165 30.17 10.64 -3.53
CA SER A 165 29.95 9.53 -4.48
C SER A 165 29.41 8.29 -3.77
N ILE A 166 30.05 7.87 -2.67
CA ILE A 166 29.60 6.71 -1.87
C ILE A 166 28.18 6.91 -1.32
N ARG A 167 27.86 8.13 -0.85
CA ARG A 167 26.50 8.45 -0.39
C ARG A 167 25.48 8.42 -1.53
N ALA A 168 25.86 8.91 -2.71
CA ALA A 168 25.00 8.87 -3.90
C ALA A 168 24.77 7.44 -4.39
N GLU A 169 25.81 6.61 -4.46
CA GLU A 169 25.72 5.19 -4.80
C GLU A 169 24.80 4.44 -3.84
N LYS A 170 24.98 4.60 -2.52
CA LYS A 170 24.08 4.01 -1.52
C LYS A 170 22.63 4.48 -1.68
N ALA A 171 22.41 5.75 -1.99
CA ALA A 171 21.06 6.27 -2.23
C ALA A 171 20.43 5.65 -3.49
N LEU A 172 21.22 5.47 -4.55
CA LEU A 172 20.79 4.79 -5.77
C LEU A 172 20.49 3.31 -5.53
N GLU A 173 21.31 2.60 -4.75
CA GLU A 173 21.05 1.22 -4.34
C GLU A 173 19.71 1.11 -3.61
N VAL A 174 19.46 1.97 -2.62
CA VAL A 174 18.18 1.99 -1.87
C VAL A 174 16.99 2.28 -2.80
N LEU A 175 17.13 3.24 -3.72
CA LEU A 175 16.07 3.54 -4.69
C LEU A 175 15.83 2.37 -5.65
N SER A 176 16.89 1.72 -6.14
CA SER A 176 16.78 0.55 -7.01
C SER A 176 16.08 -0.61 -6.33
N ALA A 177 16.46 -0.94 -5.09
CA ALA A 177 15.81 -1.97 -4.29
C ALA A 177 14.35 -1.63 -4.00
N ARG A 178 14.02 -0.35 -3.78
CA ARG A 178 12.63 0.10 -3.63
C ARG A 178 11.83 -0.07 -4.91
N MET A 179 12.39 0.29 -6.07
CA MET A 179 11.72 0.09 -7.36
C MET A 179 11.53 -1.40 -7.68
N GLU A 180 12.49 -2.24 -7.36
CA GLU A 180 12.35 -3.70 -7.49
C GLU A 180 11.25 -4.23 -6.58
N ALA A 181 11.21 -3.81 -5.32
CA ALA A 181 10.14 -4.20 -4.39
C ALA A 181 8.76 -3.70 -4.84
N GLU A 182 8.64 -2.47 -5.34
CA GLU A 182 7.40 -1.93 -5.88
C GLU A 182 6.98 -2.67 -7.16
N SER A 183 7.90 -2.99 -8.06
CA SER A 183 7.59 -3.76 -9.27
C SER A 183 7.13 -5.19 -8.95
N LEU A 184 7.76 -5.86 -8.00
CA LEU A 184 7.32 -7.18 -7.50
C LEU A 184 5.94 -7.11 -6.86
N ARG A 185 5.63 -6.04 -6.10
CA ARG A 185 4.29 -5.81 -5.56
C ARG A 185 3.24 -5.65 -6.66
N PHE A 186 3.52 -4.83 -7.68
CA PHE A 186 2.59 -4.64 -8.79
C PHE A 186 2.37 -5.93 -9.60
N VAL A 187 3.41 -6.75 -9.78
CA VAL A 187 3.28 -8.06 -10.43
C VAL A 187 2.38 -8.99 -9.60
N ALA A 188 2.61 -9.08 -8.28
CA ALA A 188 1.80 -9.90 -7.39
C ALA A 188 0.32 -9.42 -7.33
N GLU A 189 0.09 -8.11 -7.28
CA GLU A 189 -1.26 -7.53 -7.34
C GLU A 189 -1.97 -7.85 -8.65
N ARG A 190 -1.25 -7.78 -9.78
CA ARG A 190 -1.79 -8.14 -11.09
C ARG A 190 -2.14 -9.64 -11.15
N GLU A 191 -1.26 -10.51 -10.68
CA GLU A 191 -1.52 -11.96 -10.64
C GLU A 191 -2.74 -12.28 -9.77
N ALA A 192 -2.85 -11.66 -8.58
CA ALA A 192 -4.01 -11.81 -7.72
C ALA A 192 -5.31 -11.34 -8.41
N ALA A 193 -5.28 -10.17 -9.05
CA ALA A 193 -6.42 -9.66 -9.82
C ALA A 193 -6.79 -10.57 -11.01
N GLU A 194 -5.80 -11.18 -11.68
CA GLU A 194 -6.05 -12.15 -12.76
C GLU A 194 -6.69 -13.44 -12.24
N VAL A 195 -6.28 -13.93 -11.06
CA VAL A 195 -6.92 -15.09 -10.39
C VAL A 195 -8.35 -14.78 -9.99
N ASP A 196 -8.59 -13.62 -9.37
CA ASP A 196 -9.94 -13.20 -8.98
C ASP A 196 -10.85 -13.02 -10.20
N ARG A 197 -10.33 -12.41 -11.27
CA ARG A 197 -11.04 -12.31 -12.55
C ARG A 197 -11.42 -13.69 -13.09
N LYS A 198 -10.52 -14.66 -13.08
CA LYS A 198 -10.82 -16.04 -13.54
C LYS A 198 -11.89 -16.69 -12.66
N ARG A 199 -11.83 -16.50 -11.35
CA ARG A 199 -12.83 -17.00 -10.40
C ARG A 199 -14.22 -16.41 -10.67
N GLN A 200 -14.30 -15.09 -10.85
CA GLN A 200 -15.56 -14.40 -11.19
C GLN A 200 -16.14 -14.88 -12.53
N LEU A 201 -15.29 -15.14 -13.53
CA LEU A 201 -15.75 -15.70 -14.81
C LEU A 201 -16.37 -17.10 -14.63
N LEU A 202 -15.75 -17.97 -13.84
CA LEU A 202 -16.29 -19.29 -13.53
C LEU A 202 -17.61 -19.21 -12.76
N GLU A 203 -17.74 -18.28 -11.82
CA GLU A 203 -18.98 -18.02 -11.09
C GLU A 203 -20.09 -17.52 -12.02
N ILE A 204 -19.79 -16.58 -12.92
CA ILE A 204 -20.73 -16.10 -13.94
C ILE A 204 -21.18 -17.24 -14.84
N ASP A 205 -20.28 -18.12 -15.26
CA ASP A 205 -20.64 -19.26 -16.10
C ASP A 205 -21.48 -20.28 -15.33
N GLY A 206 -21.20 -20.53 -14.05
CA GLY A 206 -22.05 -21.31 -13.15
C GLY A 206 -23.46 -20.73 -13.03
N LEU A 207 -23.58 -19.44 -12.72
CA LEU A 207 -24.86 -18.73 -12.65
C LEU A 207 -25.62 -18.73 -13.98
N ARG A 208 -24.92 -18.68 -15.12
CA ARG A 208 -25.54 -18.81 -16.45
C ARG A 208 -26.11 -20.20 -16.69
N VAL A 209 -25.44 -21.25 -16.23
CA VAL A 209 -25.95 -22.63 -16.31
C VAL A 209 -27.17 -22.78 -15.41
N GLU A 210 -27.10 -22.31 -14.16
CA GLU A 210 -28.22 -22.32 -13.23
C GLU A 210 -29.43 -21.56 -13.81
N LEU A 211 -29.21 -20.35 -14.35
CA LEU A 211 -30.26 -19.55 -14.97
C LEU A 211 -30.93 -20.26 -16.16
N ARG A 212 -30.17 -21.03 -16.96
CA ARG A 212 -30.74 -21.83 -18.05
C ARG A 212 -31.59 -22.96 -17.49
N ALA A 213 -31.09 -23.68 -16.49
CA ALA A 213 -31.83 -24.75 -15.83
C ALA A 213 -33.12 -24.24 -15.17
N THR A 214 -33.08 -23.08 -14.50
CA THR A 214 -34.30 -22.47 -13.92
C THR A 214 -35.29 -22.03 -14.99
N LYS A 215 -34.82 -21.49 -16.12
CA LYS A 215 -35.69 -21.13 -17.25
C LYS A 215 -36.34 -22.35 -17.90
N GLU A 216 -35.62 -23.46 -18.01
CA GLU A 216 -36.18 -24.72 -18.51
C GLU A 216 -37.22 -25.27 -17.52
N ALA A 217 -36.91 -25.27 -16.22
CA ALA A 217 -37.85 -25.67 -15.19
C ALA A 217 -39.11 -24.79 -15.16
N GLU A 218 -38.96 -23.47 -15.37
CA GLU A 218 -40.08 -22.53 -15.48
C GLU A 218 -40.95 -22.84 -16.71
N LYS A 219 -40.34 -23.10 -17.87
CA LYS A 219 -41.08 -23.51 -19.08
C LYS A 219 -41.85 -24.81 -18.85
N ASP A 220 -41.22 -25.80 -18.24
CA ASP A 220 -41.86 -27.09 -17.92
C ASP A 220 -43.01 -26.91 -16.93
N ALA A 221 -42.84 -26.07 -15.90
CA ALA A 221 -43.89 -25.73 -14.95
C ALA A 221 -45.05 -25.00 -15.63
N GLN A 222 -44.76 -24.06 -16.54
CA GLN A 222 -45.75 -23.34 -17.30
C GLN A 222 -46.54 -24.26 -18.25
N ALA A 223 -45.87 -25.23 -18.90
CA ALA A 223 -46.52 -26.25 -19.72
C ALA A 223 -47.46 -27.13 -18.88
N LYS A 224 -47.00 -27.60 -17.70
CA LYS A 224 -47.85 -28.35 -16.76
C LYS A 224 -49.05 -27.53 -16.30
N LEU A 225 -48.85 -26.23 -16.01
CA LEU A 225 -49.95 -25.34 -15.64
C LEU A 225 -50.96 -25.21 -16.78
N SER A 226 -50.52 -24.98 -18.02
CA SER A 226 -51.44 -24.93 -19.17
C SER A 226 -52.21 -26.23 -19.37
N ASP A 227 -51.56 -27.39 -19.18
CA ASP A 227 -52.21 -28.69 -19.24
C ASP A 227 -53.26 -28.86 -18.13
N THR A 228 -52.93 -28.44 -16.89
CA THR A 228 -53.89 -28.48 -15.78
C THR A 228 -55.08 -27.56 -16.03
N VAL A 229 -54.88 -26.35 -16.55
CA VAL A 229 -55.96 -25.43 -16.90
C VAL A 229 -56.82 -26.00 -18.03
N ALA A 230 -56.21 -26.66 -19.02
CA ALA A 230 -56.96 -27.34 -20.08
C ALA A 230 -57.81 -28.48 -19.51
N ARG A 231 -57.25 -29.29 -18.61
CA ARG A 231 -57.99 -30.37 -17.90
C ARG A 231 -59.10 -29.81 -17.02
N GLU A 232 -58.88 -28.72 -16.29
CA GLU A 232 -59.93 -28.07 -15.51
C GLU A 232 -61.07 -27.57 -16.40
N ARG A 233 -60.77 -26.98 -17.56
CA ARG A 233 -61.79 -26.59 -18.54
C ARG A 233 -62.58 -27.79 -19.06
N GLU A 234 -61.89 -28.89 -19.37
CA GLU A 234 -62.54 -30.13 -19.80
C GLU A 234 -63.44 -30.72 -18.70
N LEU A 235 -62.95 -30.79 -17.46
CA LEU A 235 -63.73 -31.24 -16.31
C LEU A 235 -64.93 -30.33 -16.03
N THR A 236 -64.76 -29.02 -16.19
CA THR A 236 -65.85 -28.04 -16.04
C THR A 236 -66.92 -28.24 -17.12
N ALA A 237 -66.51 -28.48 -18.37
CA ALA A 237 -67.43 -28.78 -19.47
C ALA A 237 -68.19 -30.10 -19.21
N ARG A 238 -67.49 -31.16 -18.80
CA ARG A 238 -68.10 -32.44 -18.40
C ARG A 238 -69.06 -32.28 -17.22
N ALA A 239 -68.73 -31.45 -16.23
CA ALA A 239 -69.62 -31.15 -15.12
C ALA A 239 -70.89 -30.43 -15.59
N ALA A 240 -70.78 -29.46 -16.51
CA ALA A 240 -71.94 -28.79 -17.10
C ALA A 240 -72.83 -29.78 -17.88
N GLU A 241 -72.24 -30.67 -18.68
CA GLU A 241 -72.97 -31.74 -19.37
C GLU A 241 -73.70 -32.67 -18.39
N LEU A 242 -73.03 -33.10 -17.32
CA LEU A 242 -73.65 -33.93 -16.28
C LEU A 242 -74.80 -33.21 -15.56
N VAL A 243 -74.67 -31.90 -15.32
CA VAL A 243 -75.76 -31.08 -14.73
C VAL A 243 -76.95 -31.01 -15.69
N GLU A 244 -76.72 -30.84 -16.99
CA GLU A 244 -77.78 -30.86 -18.00
C GLU A 244 -78.47 -32.23 -18.08
N GLN A 245 -77.68 -33.32 -18.11
CA GLN A 245 -78.19 -34.69 -18.09
C GLN A 245 -79.02 -34.97 -16.82
N LEU A 246 -78.56 -34.50 -15.65
CA LEU A 246 -79.32 -34.59 -14.40
C LEU A 246 -80.63 -33.79 -14.49
N GLY A 247 -80.60 -32.60 -15.10
CA GLY A 247 -81.79 -31.79 -15.37
C GLY A 247 -82.80 -32.51 -16.26
N ALA A 248 -82.33 -33.13 -17.33
CA ALA A 248 -83.16 -33.94 -18.23
C ALA A 248 -83.72 -35.19 -17.53
N ALA A 249 -82.91 -35.90 -16.75
CA ALA A 249 -83.33 -37.06 -15.97
C ALA A 249 -84.39 -36.70 -14.92
N ASN A 250 -84.20 -35.59 -14.19
CA ASN A 250 -85.19 -35.07 -13.24
C ASN A 250 -86.49 -34.64 -13.96
N GLY A 251 -86.38 -34.07 -15.16
CA GLY A 251 -87.52 -33.76 -16.02
C GLY A 251 -88.30 -35.02 -16.40
N ALA A 252 -87.60 -36.06 -16.85
CA ALA A 252 -88.18 -37.36 -17.16
C ALA A 252 -88.82 -38.02 -15.94
N GLU A 253 -88.19 -37.93 -14.76
CA GLU A 253 -88.75 -38.42 -13.50
C GLU A 253 -90.08 -37.73 -13.16
N ARG A 254 -90.17 -36.41 -13.32
CA ARG A 254 -91.43 -35.67 -13.09
C ARG A 254 -92.53 -36.10 -14.05
N VAL A 255 -92.21 -36.29 -15.33
CA VAL A 255 -93.16 -36.79 -16.34
C VAL A 255 -93.63 -38.19 -15.98
N LEU A 256 -92.71 -39.09 -15.62
CA LEU A 256 -93.05 -40.44 -15.17
C LEU A 256 -93.91 -40.42 -13.90
N LYS A 257 -93.59 -39.58 -12.91
CA LYS A 257 -94.42 -39.40 -11.71
C LYS A 257 -95.83 -38.90 -12.04
N ALA A 258 -95.96 -37.92 -12.93
CA ALA A 258 -97.26 -37.45 -13.40
C ALA A 258 -98.03 -38.57 -14.10
N HIS A 259 -97.37 -39.32 -14.99
CA HIS A 259 -97.95 -40.45 -15.71
C HIS A 259 -98.39 -41.58 -14.76
N VAL A 260 -97.58 -41.92 -13.75
CA VAL A 260 -97.96 -42.87 -12.68
C VAL A 260 -99.15 -42.35 -11.88
N GLY A 261 -99.22 -41.04 -11.60
CA GLY A 261 -100.36 -40.41 -10.96
C GLY A 261 -101.64 -40.53 -11.80
N ASP A 262 -101.54 -40.25 -13.10
CA ASP A 262 -102.66 -40.39 -14.05
C ASP A 262 -103.12 -41.85 -14.16
N MET A 263 -102.18 -42.80 -14.32
CA MET A 263 -102.49 -44.23 -14.32
C MET A 263 -103.15 -44.67 -13.00
N SER A 264 -102.72 -44.12 -11.86
CA SER A 264 -103.33 -44.45 -10.57
C SER A 264 -104.79 -43.98 -10.51
N ARG A 265 -105.08 -42.77 -11.03
CA ARG A 265 -106.45 -42.27 -11.16
C ARG A 265 -107.27 -43.10 -12.13
N ASP A 266 -106.69 -43.53 -13.25
CA ASP A 266 -107.36 -44.42 -14.20
C ASP A 266 -107.66 -45.79 -13.58
N VAL A 267 -106.75 -46.35 -12.77
CA VAL A 267 -106.99 -47.59 -12.00
C VAL A 267 -108.13 -47.39 -11.00
N GLU A 268 -108.17 -46.28 -10.27
CA GLU A 268 -109.28 -45.95 -9.36
C GLU A 268 -110.60 -45.81 -10.11
N ARG A 269 -110.59 -45.15 -11.28
CA ARG A 269 -111.75 -45.02 -12.15
C ARG A 269 -112.24 -46.39 -12.63
N LEU A 270 -111.33 -47.24 -13.11
CA LEU A 270 -111.63 -48.60 -13.55
C LEU A 270 -112.16 -49.47 -12.39
N ARG A 271 -111.63 -49.30 -11.16
CA ARG A 271 -112.16 -49.96 -9.97
C ARG A 271 -113.59 -49.51 -9.64
N ALA A 272 -113.89 -48.21 -9.76
CA ALA A 272 -115.23 -47.69 -9.56
C ALA A 272 -116.21 -48.16 -10.67
N GLU A 273 -115.77 -48.16 -11.92
CA GLU A 273 -116.53 -48.71 -13.06
C GLU A 273 -116.80 -50.21 -12.85
N LEU A 274 -115.80 -50.98 -12.40
CA LEU A 274 -115.95 -52.39 -12.07
C LEU A 274 -116.93 -52.60 -10.91
N ALA A 275 -116.84 -51.82 -9.84
CA ALA A 275 -117.80 -51.88 -8.72
C ALA A 275 -119.23 -51.61 -9.21
N SER A 276 -119.42 -50.61 -10.09
CA SER A 276 -120.73 -50.31 -10.69
C SER A 276 -121.24 -51.44 -11.61
N ALA A 277 -120.33 -52.15 -12.29
CA ALA A 277 -120.67 -53.28 -13.15
C ALA A 277 -121.05 -54.51 -12.31
N VAL A 278 -120.33 -54.76 -11.20
CA VAL A 278 -120.67 -55.79 -10.22
C VAL A 278 -122.02 -55.50 -9.58
N GLU A 279 -122.32 -54.27 -9.16
CA GLU A 279 -123.64 -53.92 -8.64
C GLU A 279 -124.76 -54.14 -9.68
N ARG A 280 -124.52 -53.79 -10.94
CA ARG A 280 -125.48 -54.07 -12.03
C ARG A 280 -125.67 -55.58 -12.24
N ALA A 281 -124.60 -56.36 -12.14
CA ALA A 281 -124.68 -57.82 -12.24
C ALA A 281 -125.44 -58.42 -11.05
N VAL A 282 -125.20 -57.95 -9.82
CA VAL A 282 -125.92 -58.37 -8.60
C VAL A 282 -127.41 -58.04 -8.71
N ARG A 283 -127.76 -56.83 -9.14
CA ARG A 283 -129.17 -56.46 -9.39
C ARG A 283 -129.81 -57.32 -10.47
N ALA A 284 -129.06 -57.67 -11.52
CA ALA A 284 -129.54 -58.56 -12.57
C ALA A 284 -129.75 -60.00 -12.05
N THR A 285 -128.86 -60.52 -11.20
CA THR A 285 -129.05 -61.82 -10.55
C THR A 285 -130.23 -61.81 -9.58
N ASP A 286 -130.41 -60.77 -8.76
CA ASP A 286 -131.59 -60.64 -7.89
C ASP A 286 -132.89 -60.60 -8.70
N GLN A 287 -132.85 -59.97 -9.88
CA GLN A 287 -133.98 -59.89 -10.79
C GLN A 287 -134.26 -61.24 -11.46
N ILE A 288 -133.22 -62.02 -11.77
CA ILE A 288 -133.35 -63.41 -12.23
C ILE A 288 -133.93 -64.30 -11.12
N GLU A 289 -133.42 -64.22 -9.89
CA GLU A 289 -133.93 -65.00 -8.76
C GLU A 289 -135.40 -64.70 -8.45
N ARG A 290 -135.81 -63.43 -8.55
CA ARG A 290 -137.23 -63.04 -8.44
C ARG A 290 -138.07 -63.65 -9.56
N LEU A 291 -137.63 -63.55 -10.81
CA LEU A 291 -138.33 -64.13 -11.95
C LEU A 291 -138.40 -65.67 -11.88
N GLU A 292 -137.36 -66.32 -11.35
CA GLU A 292 -137.37 -67.75 -11.07
C GLU A 292 -138.29 -68.13 -9.92
N GLY A 293 -138.37 -67.29 -8.88
CA GLY A 293 -139.34 -67.40 -7.79
C GLY A 293 -140.77 -67.33 -8.30
N ASP A 294 -141.07 -66.36 -9.17
CA ASP A 294 -142.37 -66.19 -9.81
C ASP A 294 -142.70 -67.40 -10.73
N ALA A 295 -141.72 -67.95 -11.45
CA ALA A 295 -141.88 -69.13 -12.27
C ALA A 295 -142.14 -70.42 -11.44
N ARG A 296 -141.52 -70.55 -10.27
CA ARG A 296 -141.78 -71.66 -9.32
C ARG A 296 -143.16 -71.53 -8.67
N ALA A 297 -143.58 -70.31 -8.31
CA ALA A 297 -144.92 -70.05 -7.81
C ALA A 297 -146.00 -70.38 -8.86
N LEU A 298 -145.76 -70.06 -10.13
CA LEU A 298 -146.63 -70.43 -11.26
C LEU A 298 -146.66 -71.95 -11.51
N ARG A 299 -145.55 -72.67 -11.34
CA ARG A 299 -145.53 -74.15 -11.43
C ARG A 299 -146.31 -74.81 -10.30
N ALA A 300 -146.13 -74.37 -9.06
CA ALA A 300 -146.86 -74.91 -7.91
C ALA A 300 -148.38 -74.65 -8.00
N ALA A 301 -148.80 -73.53 -8.61
CA ALA A 301 -150.21 -73.24 -8.87
C ALA A 301 -150.86 -74.13 -9.95
N LEU A 302 -150.06 -74.74 -10.84
CA LEU A 302 -150.53 -75.62 -11.91
C LEU A 302 -150.55 -77.10 -11.53
N GLU A 303 -149.70 -77.54 -10.60
CA GLU A 303 -149.65 -78.93 -10.11
C GLU A 303 -150.78 -79.27 -9.10
N GLY A 304 -151.50 -78.26 -8.59
CA GLY A 304 -152.60 -78.41 -7.63
C GLY A 304 -154.01 -78.60 -8.21
N ARG A 305 -154.19 -78.80 -9.53
CA ARG A 305 -155.52 -78.99 -10.14
C ARG A 305 -155.73 -80.42 -10.67
N ALA A 306 -156.83 -81.03 -10.22
CA ALA A 306 -157.27 -82.39 -10.55
C ALA A 306 -157.75 -82.56 -12.00
N ALA A 307 -157.69 -83.79 -12.50
CA ALA A 307 -158.08 -84.20 -13.85
C ALA A 307 -159.58 -83.94 -14.13
N ILE A 308 -159.86 -83.26 -15.25
CA ILE A 308 -161.21 -82.96 -15.75
C ILE A 308 -161.65 -84.11 -16.66
N THR A 309 -162.76 -84.77 -16.32
CA THR A 309 -163.40 -85.84 -17.11
C THR A 309 -164.40 -85.28 -18.13
N GLU A 310 -164.69 -86.05 -19.17
CA GLU A 310 -165.43 -85.66 -20.40
C GLU A 310 -166.86 -85.11 -20.14
N GLU A 311 -167.53 -85.53 -19.07
CA GLU A 311 -168.86 -85.00 -18.66
C GLU A 311 -168.79 -83.60 -18.03
N GLN A 312 -167.66 -83.22 -17.41
CA GLN A 312 -167.45 -81.87 -16.86
C GLN A 312 -167.06 -80.85 -17.95
N LEU A 313 -166.46 -81.31 -19.06
CA LEU A 313 -166.22 -80.49 -20.25
C LEU A 313 -167.55 -80.13 -20.97
N ASN A 314 -168.51 -81.06 -21.02
CA ASN A 314 -169.84 -80.81 -21.60
C ASN A 314 -170.71 -79.88 -20.73
N ALA A 315 -170.61 -79.96 -19.40
CA ALA A 315 -171.30 -79.03 -18.51
C ALA A 315 -170.72 -77.59 -18.57
N ALA A 316 -169.40 -77.44 -18.75
CA ALA A 316 -168.74 -76.14 -18.89
C ALA A 316 -168.99 -75.48 -20.28
N LEU A 317 -169.13 -76.28 -21.35
CA LEU A 317 -169.51 -75.78 -22.67
C LEU A 317 -170.98 -75.32 -22.75
N ILE A 318 -171.90 -75.97 -22.02
CA ILE A 318 -173.31 -75.54 -21.93
C ILE A 318 -173.46 -74.29 -21.04
N GLN A 319 -172.68 -74.15 -19.97
CA GLN A 319 -172.65 -72.95 -19.11
C GLN A 319 -171.95 -71.74 -19.77
N ALA A 320 -170.95 -71.94 -20.64
CA ALA A 320 -170.33 -70.84 -21.39
C ALA A 320 -171.22 -70.35 -22.55
N TRP A 321 -172.04 -71.23 -23.14
CA TRP A 321 -173.02 -70.86 -24.18
C TRP A 321 -174.25 -70.14 -23.59
N LEU A 322 -174.62 -70.41 -22.34
CA LEU A 322 -175.69 -69.71 -21.60
C LEU A 322 -175.25 -68.39 -20.95
N ASN A 323 -173.96 -68.21 -20.63
CA ASN A 323 -173.41 -66.94 -20.10
C ASN A 323 -172.89 -65.98 -21.18
N GLY A 324 -173.17 -66.27 -22.45
CA GLY A 324 -172.99 -65.37 -23.59
C GLY A 324 -174.12 -64.34 -23.80
N ALA A 325 -175.04 -64.12 -22.85
CA ALA A 325 -176.19 -63.23 -23.10
C ALA A 325 -176.66 -62.29 -21.96
N THR A 326 -176.06 -62.24 -20.77
CA THR A 326 -176.63 -61.44 -19.65
C THR A 326 -175.63 -60.73 -18.70
N SER A 327 -174.42 -60.41 -19.15
CA SER A 327 -173.57 -59.43 -18.42
C SER A 327 -172.74 -58.54 -19.35
N ALA A 328 -173.40 -57.51 -19.86
CA ALA A 328 -172.77 -56.23 -20.16
C ALA A 328 -172.67 -55.41 -18.84
N PRO A 329 -171.47 -54.98 -18.42
CA PRO A 329 -171.27 -53.73 -17.70
C PRO A 329 -171.05 -52.64 -18.77
N LYS A 330 -172.10 -51.88 -19.13
CA LYS A 330 -172.39 -50.53 -18.60
C LYS A 330 -171.17 -49.63 -18.49
N THR A 331 -171.20 -48.61 -19.33
CA THR A 331 -170.41 -47.38 -19.33
C THR A 331 -170.67 -46.52 -18.09
N SER A 332 -169.60 -46.03 -17.43
CA SER A 332 -169.51 -44.67 -16.86
C SER A 332 -168.06 -44.29 -16.49
N ARG A 333 -167.45 -43.42 -17.33
CA ARG A 333 -166.31 -42.47 -17.17
C ARG A 333 -164.98 -43.01 -16.61
N GLY A 334 -163.84 -43.02 -17.31
CA GLY A 334 -163.30 -42.42 -18.54
C GLY A 334 -161.77 -42.35 -18.31
N ASP A 335 -160.84 -42.62 -19.23
CA ASP A 335 -160.88 -42.74 -20.68
C ASP A 335 -159.86 -43.79 -21.17
N ASP A 336 -160.26 -44.43 -22.27
CA ASP A 336 -159.49 -45.05 -23.36
C ASP A 336 -158.58 -46.29 -23.17
N PRO A 337 -159.05 -47.42 -23.74
CA PRO A 337 -158.24 -48.52 -24.27
C PRO A 337 -158.32 -48.62 -25.81
N THR A 338 -157.20 -48.90 -26.47
CA THR A 338 -157.10 -49.58 -27.79
C THR A 338 -155.66 -50.12 -27.91
N ALA A 339 -155.33 -51.26 -28.51
CA ALA A 339 -156.06 -52.35 -29.10
C ALA A 339 -155.11 -53.58 -29.18
N SER A 340 -155.72 -54.76 -29.09
CA SER A 340 -155.37 -55.98 -29.86
C SER A 340 -153.99 -56.65 -29.68
N LEU A 341 -153.99 -57.68 -28.83
CA LEU A 341 -153.44 -59.00 -29.18
C LEU A 341 -154.23 -59.53 -30.41
N THR A 342 -153.71 -60.20 -31.43
CA THR A 342 -152.81 -61.38 -31.45
C THR A 342 -152.49 -61.70 -32.92
N PRO A 343 -151.41 -62.45 -33.27
CA PRO A 343 -151.55 -63.91 -33.33
C PRO A 343 -150.23 -64.69 -33.04
N ARG A 344 -150.06 -65.19 -31.81
CA ARG A 344 -149.12 -66.29 -31.49
C ARG A 344 -149.84 -67.65 -31.34
N ALA A 345 -151.17 -67.67 -31.55
CA ALA A 345 -152.02 -68.86 -31.41
C ALA A 345 -152.33 -69.61 -32.73
N THR A 346 -151.96 -69.07 -33.91
CA THR A 346 -152.15 -69.74 -35.21
C THR A 346 -150.86 -70.35 -35.81
N ARG A 347 -149.77 -70.46 -35.02
CA ARG A 347 -148.53 -71.15 -35.48
C ARG A 347 -148.17 -72.44 -34.73
N TYR A 348 -148.79 -72.75 -33.59
CA TYR A 348 -148.58 -74.05 -32.91
C TYR A 348 -149.57 -75.15 -33.32
N ALA A 349 -150.61 -74.84 -34.11
CA ALA A 349 -151.54 -75.83 -34.67
C ALA A 349 -151.24 -76.23 -36.13
N THR A 350 -150.40 -75.48 -36.87
CA THR A 350 -150.16 -75.69 -38.32
C THR A 350 -148.85 -76.40 -38.68
N SER A 351 -148.07 -76.91 -37.71
CA SER A 351 -146.90 -77.77 -38.01
C SER A 351 -146.77 -79.00 -37.10
N ALA A 352 -147.86 -79.38 -36.43
CA ALA A 352 -148.06 -80.76 -35.97
C ALA A 352 -148.78 -81.65 -37.02
N MET A 353 -149.10 -81.13 -38.22
CA MET A 353 -149.83 -81.89 -39.28
C MET A 353 -149.24 -81.78 -40.71
N GLN A 354 -147.93 -81.54 -40.88
CA GLN A 354 -147.27 -81.70 -42.19
C GLN A 354 -145.96 -82.51 -42.16
N MET A 355 -145.70 -83.24 -41.07
CA MET A 355 -144.80 -84.41 -40.96
C MET A 355 -145.36 -85.31 -39.82
N LEU A 356 -146.33 -86.22 -39.98
CA LEU A 356 -147.12 -86.72 -41.13
C LEU A 356 -147.60 -85.56 -42.03
N GLY A 357 -147.12 -85.34 -43.24
CA GLY A 357 -146.74 -86.27 -44.29
C GLY A 357 -147.78 -86.12 -45.40
N LYS A 358 -147.43 -85.43 -46.51
CA LYS A 358 -148.17 -85.13 -47.76
C LYS A 358 -147.98 -83.64 -48.10
N THR A 359 -147.64 -83.17 -49.29
CA THR A 359 -147.59 -83.73 -50.65
C THR A 359 -147.09 -82.58 -51.55
N THR A 360 -146.22 -82.89 -52.50
CA THR A 360 -146.19 -82.38 -53.89
C THR A 360 -146.68 -80.96 -54.25
N ASN A 361 -145.83 -80.30 -55.04
CA ASN A 361 -146.11 -79.47 -56.22
C ASN A 361 -146.71 -78.04 -56.10
N LYS A 362 -146.00 -77.16 -56.82
CA LYS A 362 -146.28 -75.79 -57.31
C LYS A 362 -146.14 -74.64 -56.31
#